data_AF-A0A1H0MFG9-F1
#
_entry.id   AF-A0A1H0MFG9-F1
#
_cell.length_a   1.000
_cell.length_b   1.000
_cell.length_c   1.000
_cell.angle_alpha   90.00
_cell.angle_beta   90.00
_cell.angle_gamma   90.00
#
_symmetry.space_group_name_H-M   'P 1'
#
loop_
_entity.id
_entity.type
_entity.pdbx_description
1 polymer ?
#
loop_
_entity_poly.entity_id
_entity_poly.type
_entity_poly.pdbx_seq_one_letter_code
_entity_poly.pdbx_strand_id
1 'polypeptide(L)'
;MDCLVIIAVIWAMLYCFIQFAKKEYVEEEYLAILSDVEGRLEWAHTRRFFPFGMKAQLEVTSNLLGKAKNHWGKHQWQQAYRSIAQSQEAMNKAQCLYIQALDMR
;
A
#
# COMPACT_ATOMS: atom_id res chain seq x y z
N MET A 1 7.99 34.10 -29.75
CA MET A 1 6.92 33.67 -28.82
C MET A 1 6.58 32.21 -29.07
N ASP A 2 6.39 31.80 -30.32
CA ASP A 2 5.92 30.44 -30.67
C ASP A 2 6.90 29.32 -30.27
N CYS A 3 8.21 29.52 -30.42
CA CYS A 3 9.21 28.53 -30.02
C CYS A 3 9.21 28.24 -28.51
N LEU A 4 8.97 29.25 -27.66
CA LEU A 4 8.91 29.08 -26.21
C LEU A 4 7.67 28.30 -25.79
N VAL A 5 6.53 28.54 -26.45
CA VAL A 5 5.29 27.79 -26.22
C VAL A 5 5.46 26.34 -26.62
N ILE A 6 6.08 26.08 -27.78
CA ILE A 6 6.38 24.70 -28.24
C ILE A 6 7.28 23.98 -27.23
N ILE A 7 8.35 24.63 -26.75
CA ILE A 7 9.24 24.06 -25.74
C ILE A 7 8.46 23.76 -24.45
N ALA A 8 7.63 24.68 -23.95
CA ALA A 8 6.84 24.46 -22.73
C ALA A 8 5.87 23.28 -22.87
N VAL A 9 5.24 23.13 -24.03
CA VAL A 9 4.33 22.01 -24.34
C VAL A 9 5.08 20.68 -24.37
N ILE A 10 6.27 20.64 -24.97
CA ILE A 10 7.12 19.44 -24.98
C ILE A 10 7.52 19.04 -23.55
N TRP A 11 7.94 20.01 -22.72
CA TRP A 11 8.26 19.76 -21.31
C TRP A 11 7.07 19.24 -20.52
N ALA A 12 5.87 19.80 -20.73
CA ALA A 12 4.65 19.33 -20.09
C ALA A 12 4.31 17.88 -20.51
N MET A 13 4.44 17.56 -21.80
CA MET A 13 4.23 16.20 -22.30
C MET A 13 5.23 15.20 -21.70
N LEU A 14 6.52 15.53 -21.68
CA LEU A 14 7.56 14.71 -21.06
C LEU A 14 7.28 14.47 -19.57
N TYR A 15 6.89 15.52 -18.85
CA TYR A 15 6.54 15.41 -17.44
C TYR A 15 5.37 14.44 -17.21
N CYS A 16 4.30 14.58 -18.01
CA CYS A 16 3.15 13.68 -17.93
C CYS A 16 3.53 12.23 -18.24
N PHE A 17 4.37 12.00 -19.26
CA PHE A 17 4.83 10.68 -19.64
C PHE A 17 5.66 10.02 -18.53
N ILE A 18 6.56 10.78 -17.90
CA ILE A 18 7.36 10.28 -16.76
C ILE A 18 6.45 9.91 -15.58
N GLN A 19 5.43 10.70 -15.28
CA GLN A 19 4.49 10.40 -14.19
C GLN A 19 3.63 9.17 -14.49
N PHE A 20 3.22 8.99 -15.75
CA PHE A 20 2.52 7.80 -16.20
C PHE A 20 3.40 6.55 -16.04
N ALA A 21 4.63 6.57 -16.55
CA ALA A 21 5.55 5.44 -16.45
C ALA A 21 5.85 5.05 -14.98
N LYS A 22 6.00 6.03 -14.08
CA LYS A 22 6.19 5.78 -12.64
C LYS A 22 4.97 5.13 -11.98
N LYS A 23 3.76 5.49 -12.41
CA LYS A 23 2.52 4.91 -11.91
C LYS A 23 2.38 3.48 -12.41
N GLU A 24 2.48 3.28 -13.72
CA GLU A 24 2.35 1.99 -14.39
C GLU A 24 3.29 0.94 -13.78
N TYR A 25 4.53 1.34 -13.47
CA TYR A 25 5.53 0.43 -12.90
C TYR A 25 5.15 -0.18 -11.54
N VAL A 26 4.34 0.51 -10.72
CA VAL A 26 4.01 0.05 -9.36
C VAL A 26 2.52 -0.25 -9.17
N GLU A 27 1.66 0.09 -10.13
CA GLU A 27 0.21 0.10 -9.95
C GLU A 27 -0.37 -1.30 -9.75
N GLU A 28 -0.01 -2.25 -10.61
CA GLU A 28 -0.54 -3.61 -10.53
C GLU A 28 -0.23 -4.26 -9.18
N GLU A 29 1.03 -4.25 -8.78
CA GLU A 29 1.47 -4.83 -7.51
C GLU A 29 0.88 -4.08 -6.31
N TYR A 30 0.85 -2.74 -6.36
CA TYR A 30 0.22 -1.93 -5.32
C TYR A 30 -1.26 -2.31 -5.13
N LEU A 31 -2.04 -2.44 -6.21
CA LEU A 31 -3.46 -2.78 -6.15
C LEU A 31 -3.69 -4.21 -5.66
N ALA A 32 -2.85 -5.16 -6.08
CA ALA A 32 -2.93 -6.53 -5.61
C ALA A 32 -2.70 -6.61 -4.09
N ILE A 33 -1.65 -5.95 -3.59
CA ILE A 33 -1.34 -5.91 -2.16
C ILE A 33 -2.43 -5.16 -1.38
N LEU A 34 -2.93 -4.04 -1.93
CA LEU A 34 -3.99 -3.25 -1.31
C LEU A 34 -5.23 -4.11 -1.05
N SER A 35 -5.70 -4.82 -2.07
CA SER A 35 -6.86 -5.71 -1.99
C SER A 35 -6.65 -6.84 -0.97
N ASP A 36 -5.49 -7.50 -1.00
CA ASP A 36 -5.12 -8.55 -0.04
C ASP A 36 -5.17 -8.05 1.41
N VAL A 37 -4.50 -6.92 1.69
CA VAL A 37 -4.39 -6.37 3.04
C VAL A 37 -5.76 -5.92 3.56
N GLU A 38 -6.58 -5.28 2.72
CA GLU A 38 -7.93 -4.86 3.11
C GLU A 38 -8.83 -6.06 3.44
N GLY A 39 -8.85 -7.08 2.58
CA GLY A 39 -9.62 -8.30 2.83
C GLY A 39 -9.17 -9.03 4.08
N ARG A 40 -7.85 -9.09 4.34
CA ARG A 40 -7.30 -9.71 5.55
C ARG A 40 -7.58 -8.89 6.81
N LEU A 41 -7.65 -7.56 6.73
CA LEU A 41 -8.08 -6.71 7.84
C LEU A 41 -9.55 -6.92 8.18
N GLU A 42 -10.40 -7.00 7.16
CA GLU A 42 -11.82 -7.33 7.35
C GLU A 42 -11.98 -8.71 8.00
N TRP A 43 -11.28 -9.72 7.50
CA TRP A 43 -11.22 -11.03 8.14
C TRP A 43 -10.75 -10.97 9.60
N ALA A 44 -9.74 -10.15 9.91
CA ALA A 44 -9.21 -10.01 11.27
C ALA A 44 -10.25 -9.40 12.22
N HIS A 45 -11.08 -8.46 11.76
CA HIS A 45 -12.16 -7.88 12.56
C HIS A 45 -13.25 -8.89 12.93
N THR A 46 -13.40 -9.97 12.17
CA THR A 46 -14.37 -11.05 12.50
C THR A 46 -13.87 -12.01 13.58
N ARG A 47 -12.61 -11.91 14.02
CA ARG A 47 -12.02 -12.85 14.99
C ARG A 47 -12.52 -12.56 16.41
N ARG A 48 -12.81 -13.62 17.17
CA ARG A 48 -13.26 -13.53 18.58
C ARG A 48 -12.11 -13.39 19.59
N PHE A 49 -10.89 -13.72 19.18
CA PHE A 49 -9.70 -13.71 20.03
C PHE A 49 -8.49 -13.24 19.24
N PHE A 50 -7.60 -12.51 19.90
CA PHE A 50 -6.37 -11.98 19.36
C PHE A 50 -5.21 -12.40 20.26
N PRO A 51 -4.33 -13.33 19.84
CA PRO A 51 -3.16 -13.69 20.61
C PRO A 51 -2.23 -12.50 20.84
N PHE A 52 -1.36 -12.65 21.85
CA PHE A 52 -0.41 -11.62 22.23
C PHE A 52 0.40 -11.13 21.02
N GLY A 53 0.49 -9.81 20.85
CA GLY A 53 1.17 -9.17 19.73
C GLY A 53 0.35 -9.03 18.44
N MET A 54 -0.68 -9.87 18.19
CA MET A 54 -1.47 -9.80 16.95
C MET A 54 -2.17 -8.44 16.81
N LYS A 55 -2.81 -7.96 17.87
CA LYS A 55 -3.56 -6.68 17.85
C LYS A 55 -2.65 -5.49 17.49
N ALA A 56 -1.44 -5.45 18.02
CA ALA A 56 -0.47 -4.40 17.71
C ALA A 56 -0.04 -4.45 16.24
N GLN A 57 0.17 -5.65 15.68
CA GLN A 57 0.49 -5.80 14.26
C GLN A 57 -0.68 -5.39 13.34
N LEU A 58 -1.93 -5.68 13.72
CA LEU A 58 -3.11 -5.21 12.98
C LEU A 58 -3.25 -3.67 13.00
N GLU A 59 -2.94 -3.03 14.14
CA GLU A 59 -2.95 -1.57 14.23
C GLU A 59 -1.86 -0.94 13.35
N VAL A 60 -0.65 -1.49 13.38
CA VAL A 60 0.44 -1.09 12.48
C VAL A 60 0.04 -1.25 11.01
N THR A 61 -0.58 -2.38 10.67
CA THR A 61 -1.12 -2.65 9.33
C THR A 61 -2.12 -1.57 8.92
N SER A 62 -3.14 -1.30 9.74
CA SER A 62 -4.16 -0.29 9.44
C SER A 62 -3.55 1.11 9.22
N ASN A 63 -2.60 1.50 10.07
CA ASN A 63 -1.91 2.78 9.95
C ASN A 63 -1.07 2.89 8.66
N LEU A 64 -0.35 1.82 8.29
CA LEU A 64 0.45 1.79 7.07
C LEU A 64 -0.41 1.76 5.80
N LEU A 65 -1.50 1.01 5.81
CA LEU A 65 -2.51 1.02 4.75
C LEU A 65 -3.08 2.43 4.53
N GLY A 66 -3.43 3.14 5.60
CA GLY A 66 -3.89 4.53 5.52
C GLY A 66 -2.84 5.47 4.91
N LYS A 67 -1.57 5.32 5.31
CA LYS A 67 -0.45 6.07 4.71
C LYS A 67 -0.27 5.75 3.23
N ALA A 68 -0.36 4.48 2.85
CA ALA A 68 -0.25 4.02 1.47
C ALA A 68 -1.29 4.70 0.58
N LYS A 69 -2.56 4.67 0.98
CA LYS A 69 -3.66 5.34 0.27
C LYS A 69 -3.46 6.85 0.16
N ASN A 70 -2.99 7.50 1.23
CA ASN A 70 -2.70 8.94 1.23
C ASN A 70 -1.57 9.30 0.25
N HIS A 71 -0.48 8.53 0.23
CA HIS A 71 0.61 8.71 -0.74
C HIS A 71 0.13 8.48 -2.16
N TRP A 72 -0.70 7.46 -2.39
CA TRP A 72 -1.31 7.18 -3.69
C TRP A 72 -2.15 8.36 -4.17
N GLY A 73 -3.05 8.89 -3.35
CA GLY A 73 -3.86 10.07 -3.67
C GLY A 73 -3.04 11.34 -3.97
N LYS A 74 -1.82 11.43 -3.43
CA LYS A 74 -0.86 12.53 -3.67
C LYS A 74 0.11 12.27 -4.83
N HIS A 75 -0.11 11.22 -5.62
CA HIS A 75 0.77 10.80 -6.72
C HIS A 75 2.20 10.45 -6.29
N GLN A 76 2.39 10.11 -5.02
CA GLN A 76 3.66 9.67 -4.43
C GLN A 76 3.77 8.14 -4.54
N TRP A 77 3.75 7.62 -5.77
CA TRP A 77 3.55 6.20 -6.07
C TRP A 77 4.57 5.27 -5.41
N GLN A 78 5.84 5.67 -5.39
CA GLN A 78 6.91 4.90 -4.76
C GLN A 78 6.74 4.83 -3.23
N GLN A 79 6.32 5.93 -2.59
CA GLN A 79 6.05 5.95 -1.15
C GLN A 79 4.78 5.16 -0.81
N ALA A 80 3.77 5.21 -1.70
CA ALA A 80 2.55 4.42 -1.58
C ALA A 80 2.86 2.92 -1.62
N TYR A 81 3.64 2.49 -2.61
CA TYR A 81 4.11 1.11 -2.76
C TYR A 81 4.90 0.63 -1.54
N ARG A 82 5.88 1.41 -1.07
CA ARG A 82 6.65 1.05 0.14
C ARG A 82 5.76 0.90 1.37
N SER A 83 4.81 1.81 1.55
CA SER A 83 3.90 1.78 2.70
C SER A 83 2.97 0.57 2.64
N ILE A 84 2.45 0.21 1.45
CA ILE A 84 1.57 -0.95 1.31
C ILE A 84 2.33 -2.26 1.50
N ALA A 85 3.57 -2.37 1.00
CA ALA A 85 4.42 -3.54 1.22
C ALA A 85 4.72 -3.75 2.71
N GLN A 86 5.05 -2.67 3.45
CA GLN A 86 5.23 -2.75 4.90
C GLN A 86 3.95 -3.12 5.64
N SER A 87 2.79 -2.62 5.16
CA SER A 87 1.49 -3.00 5.69
C SER A 87 1.25 -4.51 5.53
N GLN A 88 1.56 -5.06 4.36
CA GLN A 88 1.44 -6.49 4.11
C GLN A 88 2.35 -7.33 5.00
N GLU A 89 3.59 -6.87 5.22
CA GLU A 89 4.52 -7.55 6.13
C GLU A 89 3.99 -7.59 7.58
N ALA A 90 3.46 -6.47 8.08
CA ALA A 90 2.83 -6.41 9.40
C ALA A 90 1.61 -7.35 9.48
N MET A 91 0.79 -7.41 8.43
CA MET A 91 -0.34 -8.34 8.36
C MET A 91 0.11 -9.81 8.34
N ASN A 92 1.18 -10.13 7.60
CA ASN A 92 1.78 -11.47 7.59
C ASN A 92 2.23 -11.89 9.00
N LYS A 93 2.85 -10.97 9.74
CA LYS A 93 3.22 -11.21 11.15
C LYS A 93 1.98 -11.41 12.04
N ALA A 94 0.94 -10.60 11.87
CA ALA A 94 -0.31 -10.74 12.62
C ALA A 94 -0.96 -12.12 12.40
N GLN A 95 -1.04 -12.57 11.15
CA GLN A 95 -1.59 -13.88 10.82
C GLN A 95 -0.71 -15.05 11.30
N CYS A 96 0.61 -14.92 11.23
CA CYS A 96 1.53 -15.93 11.77
C CYS A 96 1.31 -16.14 13.28
N LEU A 97 1.20 -15.05 14.05
CA LEU A 97 0.88 -15.12 15.48
C LEU A 97 -0.47 -15.80 15.74
N TYR A 98 -1.46 -15.54 14.89
CA TYR A 98 -2.77 -16.17 14.99
C TYR A 98 -2.71 -17.68 14.75
N ILE A 99 -2.03 -18.11 13.69
CA ILE A 99 -1.87 -19.52 13.34
C ILE A 99 -1.10 -20.26 14.43
N GLN A 100 0.03 -19.71 14.89
CA GLN A 100 0.83 -20.30 15.97
C GLN A 100 0.01 -20.49 17.25
N ALA A 101 -0.84 -19.53 17.60
CA ALA A 101 -1.70 -19.64 18.77
C ALA A 101 -2.82 -20.69 18.62
N LEU A 102 -3.23 -21.00 17.39
CA LEU A 102 -4.18 -22.09 17.13
C LEU A 102 -3.50 -23.46 17.22
N ASP A 103 -2.27 -23.59 16.74
CA ASP A 103 -1.52 -24.85 16.78
C ASP A 103 -1.10 -25.25 18.20
N MET A 104 -0.97 -24.29 19.11
CA MET A 104 -0.65 -24.52 20.52
C MET A 104 -1.88 -24.86 21.39
N ARG A 105 -3.08 -24.91 20.81
CA ARG A 105 -4.36 -25.10 21.52
C ARG A 105 -4.90 -26.51 21.33
#